data_AF-A0A645ASH4-F1
#
_entry.id   AF-A0A645ASH4-F1
#
_cell.length_a   1.000
_cell.length_b   1.000
_cell.length_c   1.000
_cell.angle_alpha   90.00
_cell.angle_beta   90.00
_cell.angle_gamma   90.00
#
_symmetry.space_group_name_H-M   'P 1'
#
loop_
_entity.id
_entity.type
_entity.pdbx_description
1 polymer ?
#
loop_
_entity_poly.entity_id
_entity_poly.type
_entity_poly.pdbx_seq_one_letter_code
_entity_poly.pdbx_strand_id
1 'polypeptide(L)'
;MAAGAIGTKKLASNVKIYEKVGTSTLTEISVDDITVSTVPASKIAFVSYDYAGRVNYLVLSDVTGDGYNYGFFAYEAGTPGSGMDVGTNDTLAIRNADSGGKETTTTPIEGSFSVPGGRPGGMAVTGSGKVASYLTLKSAVGLKRTAFDLAKNTVITANDQYPVWEKVQCYNSTTGSWYPYGYTGLAQALAFSDNITVYFDRAPQEGGKIRMVVVY
;
A
#
# COMPACT_ATOMS: atom_id res chain seq x y z
N MET A 1 -11.51 -23.70 -3.59
CA MET A 1 -10.49 -23.88 -4.64
C MET A 1 -9.28 -24.57 -4.04
N ALA A 2 -8.55 -25.39 -4.80
CA ALA A 2 -7.28 -25.93 -4.34
C ALA A 2 -6.29 -24.76 -4.19
N ALA A 3 -5.61 -24.65 -3.04
CA ALA A 3 -4.56 -23.65 -2.85
C ALA A 3 -3.54 -23.75 -4.01
N GLY A 4 -3.17 -22.61 -4.59
CA GLY A 4 -2.20 -22.57 -5.70
C GLY A 4 -2.76 -23.01 -7.06
N ALA A 5 -3.98 -22.61 -7.42
CA ALA A 5 -4.54 -22.79 -8.75
C ALA A 5 -5.34 -21.57 -9.23
N ILE A 6 -5.37 -21.38 -10.55
CA ILE A 6 -6.30 -20.47 -11.25
C ILE A 6 -7.34 -21.33 -11.96
N GLY A 7 -8.57 -21.31 -11.46
CA GLY A 7 -9.61 -22.24 -11.90
C GLY A 7 -9.17 -23.68 -11.67
N THR A 8 -9.05 -24.46 -12.74
CA THR A 8 -8.57 -25.86 -12.70
C THR A 8 -7.07 -26.01 -13.00
N LYS A 9 -6.37 -24.91 -13.30
CA LYS A 9 -4.97 -24.91 -13.71
C LYS A 9 -4.06 -24.64 -12.51
N LYS A 10 -3.14 -25.57 -12.24
CA LYS A 10 -2.16 -25.42 -11.15
C LYS A 10 -1.17 -24.30 -11.46
N LEU A 11 -0.68 -23.63 -10.42
CA LEU A 11 0.49 -22.76 -10.54
C LEU A 11 1.75 -23.60 -10.78
N ALA A 12 2.66 -23.10 -11.62
CA ALA A 12 4.01 -23.63 -11.74
C ALA A 12 4.81 -23.32 -10.45
N SER A 13 5.80 -24.15 -10.12
CA SER A 13 6.64 -23.95 -8.92
C SER A 13 7.45 -22.65 -8.98
N ASN A 14 7.73 -22.16 -10.18
CA ASN A 14 8.46 -20.92 -10.45
C ASN A 14 7.54 -19.84 -11.03
N VAL A 15 6.24 -19.88 -10.73
CA VAL A 15 5.29 -18.86 -11.18
C VAL A 15 5.77 -17.46 -10.81
N LYS A 16 5.65 -16.52 -11.74
CA LYS A 16 5.86 -15.10 -11.50
C LYS A 16 4.51 -14.41 -11.39
N ILE A 17 4.27 -13.79 -10.23
CA ILE A 17 3.03 -13.09 -9.93
C ILE A 17 3.33 -11.61 -9.86
N TYR A 18 2.56 -10.83 -10.60
CA TYR A 18 2.62 -9.39 -10.58
C TYR A 18 1.25 -8.83 -10.20
N GLU A 19 1.25 -7.62 -9.68
CA GLU A 19 0.06 -6.81 -9.50
C GLU A 19 0.21 -5.48 -10.23
N LYS A 20 -0.91 -4.96 -10.71
CA LYS A 20 -1.04 -3.57 -11.13
C LYS A 20 -2.27 -2.93 -10.52
N VAL A 21 -2.17 -1.64 -10.27
CA VAL A 21 -3.26 -0.78 -9.83
C VAL A 21 -3.65 0.11 -10.99
N GLY A 22 -4.82 -0.14 -11.58
CA GLY A 22 -5.25 0.57 -12.80
C GLY A 22 -4.22 0.41 -13.92
N THR A 23 -3.57 1.52 -14.29
CA THR A 23 -2.52 1.62 -15.33
C THR A 23 -1.10 1.73 -14.76
N SER A 24 -0.91 1.41 -13.47
CA SER A 24 0.41 1.49 -12.82
C SER A 24 1.45 0.56 -13.45
N THR A 25 2.71 0.77 -13.09
CA THR A 25 3.75 -0.24 -13.28
C THR A 25 3.39 -1.56 -12.59
N LEU A 26 3.97 -2.66 -13.09
CA LEU A 26 3.85 -3.97 -12.47
C LEU A 26 4.70 -4.03 -11.20
N THR A 27 4.12 -4.54 -10.12
CA THR A 27 4.80 -4.86 -8.86
C THR A 27 4.85 -6.37 -8.70
N GLU A 28 6.04 -6.95 -8.58
CA GLU A 28 6.18 -8.38 -8.30
C GLU A 28 5.71 -8.66 -6.86
N ILE A 29 4.87 -9.68 -6.70
CA ILE A 29 4.35 -10.14 -5.41
C ILE A 29 4.51 -11.66 -5.31
N SER A 30 4.42 -12.17 -4.09
CA SER A 30 4.39 -13.61 -3.82
C SER A 30 2.96 -14.13 -3.65
N VAL A 31 2.81 -15.46 -3.61
CA VAL A 31 1.51 -16.07 -3.24
C VAL A 31 1.12 -15.71 -1.81
N ASP A 32 2.11 -15.59 -0.91
CA ASP A 32 1.90 -15.27 0.51
C ASP A 32 1.40 -13.83 0.72
N ASP A 33 1.63 -12.95 -0.25
CA ASP A 33 1.09 -11.59 -0.24
C ASP A 33 -0.42 -11.54 -0.50
N ILE A 34 -1.00 -12.60 -1.06
CA ILE A 34 -2.44 -12.71 -1.35
C ILE A 34 -3.14 -13.24 -0.10
N THR A 35 -3.77 -12.32 0.63
CA THR A 35 -4.38 -12.60 1.93
C THR A 35 -5.83 -13.09 1.82
N VAL A 36 -6.42 -13.01 0.63
CA VAL A 36 -7.77 -13.54 0.36
C VAL A 36 -7.73 -15.03 0.02
N SER A 37 -8.72 -15.77 0.47
CA SER A 37 -8.85 -17.21 0.18
C SER A 37 -9.18 -17.50 -1.29
N THR A 38 -9.68 -16.51 -2.02
CA THR A 38 -10.08 -16.63 -3.42
C THR A 38 -9.98 -15.27 -4.10
N VAL A 39 -9.19 -15.21 -5.17
CA VAL A 39 -9.14 -14.04 -6.05
C VAL A 39 -10.27 -14.15 -7.08
N PRO A 40 -11.17 -13.14 -7.18
CA PRO A 40 -12.20 -13.11 -8.21
C PRO A 40 -11.60 -13.12 -9.62
N ALA A 41 -12.26 -13.78 -10.58
CA ALA A 41 -11.79 -13.80 -11.97
C ALA A 41 -11.66 -12.39 -12.58
N SER A 42 -12.52 -11.44 -12.18
CA SER A 42 -12.46 -10.03 -12.59
C SER A 42 -11.20 -9.30 -12.10
N LYS A 43 -10.48 -9.86 -11.13
CA LYS A 43 -9.22 -9.34 -10.59
C LYS A 43 -8.00 -9.99 -11.26
N ILE A 44 -8.20 -10.85 -12.26
CA ILE A 44 -7.12 -11.45 -13.06
C ILE A 44 -6.99 -10.62 -14.35
N ALA A 45 -5.89 -9.89 -14.48
CA ALA A 45 -5.61 -9.04 -15.65
C ALA A 45 -4.94 -9.82 -16.79
N PHE A 46 -4.12 -10.82 -16.45
CA PHE A 46 -3.41 -11.62 -17.44
C PHE A 46 -3.00 -12.98 -16.85
N VAL A 47 -3.00 -14.02 -17.68
CA VAL A 47 -2.51 -15.36 -17.34
C VAL A 47 -1.73 -15.90 -18.54
N SER A 48 -0.56 -16.47 -18.27
CA SER A 48 0.19 -17.27 -19.23
C SER A 48 0.41 -18.69 -18.69
N TYR A 49 0.65 -19.62 -19.61
CA TYR A 49 0.86 -21.03 -19.30
C TYR A 49 2.21 -21.52 -19.82
N ASP A 50 2.81 -22.46 -19.08
CA ASP A 50 3.97 -23.21 -19.55
C ASP A 50 3.57 -24.35 -20.51
N TYR A 51 4.57 -25.07 -21.04
CA TYR A 51 4.36 -26.20 -21.95
C TYR A 51 3.59 -27.38 -21.31
N ALA A 52 3.54 -27.45 -19.97
CA ALA A 52 2.79 -28.46 -19.21
C ALA A 52 1.38 -27.99 -18.86
N GLY A 53 0.95 -26.82 -19.35
CA GLY A 53 -0.37 -26.24 -19.10
C GLY A 53 -0.57 -25.71 -17.67
N ARG A 54 0.53 -25.44 -16.94
CA ARG A 54 0.50 -24.79 -15.61
C ARG A 54 0.68 -23.29 -15.77
N VAL A 55 0.16 -22.51 -14.83
CA VAL A 55 0.29 -21.05 -14.86
C VAL A 55 1.73 -20.66 -14.52
N ASN A 56 2.44 -19.98 -15.42
CA ASN A 56 3.81 -19.51 -15.21
C ASN A 56 3.91 -17.99 -15.01
N TYR A 57 2.97 -17.21 -15.55
CA TYR A 57 2.82 -15.78 -15.29
C TYR A 57 1.38 -15.45 -14.94
N LEU A 58 1.21 -14.62 -13.91
CA LEU A 58 -0.08 -14.12 -13.46
C LEU A 58 0.03 -12.63 -13.18
N VAL A 59 -0.88 -11.83 -13.72
CA VAL A 59 -1.02 -10.41 -13.36
C VAL A 59 -2.38 -10.22 -12.70
N LEU A 60 -2.36 -9.71 -11.48
CA LEU A 60 -3.53 -9.35 -10.70
C LEU A 60 -3.83 -7.85 -10.82
N SER A 61 -5.10 -7.50 -10.65
CA SER A 61 -5.59 -6.13 -10.73
C SER A 61 -6.00 -5.62 -9.35
N ASP A 62 -5.03 -5.09 -8.60
CA ASP A 62 -5.23 -4.52 -7.26
C ASP A 62 -5.97 -5.49 -6.32
N VAL A 63 -5.31 -6.61 -6.01
CA VAL A 63 -5.79 -7.64 -5.07
C VAL A 63 -5.18 -7.39 -3.69
N THR A 64 -3.87 -7.20 -3.64
CA THR A 64 -3.10 -6.96 -2.43
C THR A 64 -3.09 -5.47 -2.08
N GLY A 65 -2.88 -4.59 -3.07
CA GLY A 65 -2.61 -3.15 -2.87
C GLY A 65 -1.12 -2.83 -2.78
N ASP A 66 -0.23 -3.78 -3.03
CA ASP A 66 1.23 -3.59 -2.87
C ASP A 66 1.83 -2.72 -3.98
N GLY A 67 1.07 -2.42 -5.04
CA GLY A 67 1.46 -1.48 -6.09
C GLY A 67 1.33 0.01 -5.75
N TYR A 68 0.89 0.36 -4.55
CA TYR A 68 0.83 1.76 -4.08
C TYR A 68 2.08 2.13 -3.26
N ASN A 69 2.56 3.36 -3.40
CA ASN A 69 3.42 4.01 -2.42
C ASN A 69 2.55 4.61 -1.31
N TYR A 70 2.75 4.17 -0.08
CA TYR A 70 1.98 4.63 1.08
C TYR A 70 2.74 5.64 1.92
N GLY A 71 2.00 6.52 2.60
CA GLY A 71 2.52 7.57 3.47
C GLY A 71 1.47 8.65 3.72
N PHE A 72 1.91 9.86 4.03
CA PHE A 72 1.03 11.04 4.04
C PHE A 72 1.00 11.68 2.65
N PHE A 73 -0.18 12.11 2.22
CA PHE A 73 -0.28 12.96 1.03
C PHE A 73 0.46 14.28 1.26
N ALA A 74 1.40 14.59 0.38
CA ALA A 74 1.97 15.92 0.19
C ALA A 74 1.26 16.54 -1.02
N TYR A 75 0.14 17.20 -0.73
CA TYR A 75 -0.71 17.86 -1.74
C TYR A 75 -0.44 19.36 -1.71
N GLU A 76 -0.23 19.94 -2.89
CA GLU A 76 -0.12 21.38 -3.07
C GLU A 76 -1.18 21.81 -4.10
N ALA A 77 -2.03 22.76 -3.70
CA ALA A 77 -3.03 23.31 -4.60
C ALA A 77 -2.37 24.21 -5.64
N GLY A 78 -2.82 24.10 -6.89
CA GLY A 78 -2.44 25.01 -7.95
C GLY A 78 -2.91 26.43 -7.67
N THR A 79 -2.17 27.41 -8.19
CA THR A 79 -2.56 28.82 -8.14
C THR A 79 -3.23 29.22 -9.45
N PRO A 80 -4.36 29.94 -9.41
CA PRO A 80 -4.92 30.54 -10.62
C PRO A 80 -3.93 31.50 -11.26
N GLY A 81 -3.89 31.52 -12.59
CA GLY A 81 -3.15 32.54 -13.33
C GLY A 81 -3.71 33.93 -13.09
N SER A 82 -2.87 34.95 -13.24
CA SER A 82 -3.25 36.36 -13.08
C SER A 82 -2.74 37.19 -14.26
N GLY A 83 -3.63 37.88 -14.96
CA GLY A 83 -3.27 38.66 -16.15
C GLY A 83 -2.71 37.77 -17.26
N MET A 84 -1.43 37.96 -17.59
CA MET A 84 -0.70 37.12 -18.58
C MET A 84 0.08 35.96 -17.94
N ASP A 85 0.12 35.87 -16.61
CA ASP A 85 0.82 34.80 -15.92
C ASP A 85 0.00 33.51 -15.95
N VAL A 86 0.62 32.43 -16.42
CA VAL A 86 0.04 31.09 -16.38
C VAL A 86 0.07 30.61 -14.93
N GLY A 87 -1.07 30.11 -14.45
CA GLY A 87 -1.18 29.50 -13.12
C GLY A 87 -0.39 28.20 -12.99
N THR A 88 -0.43 27.59 -11.81
CA THR A 88 0.15 26.26 -11.58
C THR A 88 -0.94 25.19 -11.45
N ASN A 89 -0.58 23.94 -11.75
CA ASN A 89 -1.45 22.78 -11.53
C ASN A 89 -1.37 22.30 -10.08
N ASP A 90 -2.39 21.58 -9.62
CA ASP A 90 -2.26 20.84 -8.35
C ASP A 90 -1.16 19.78 -8.49
N THR A 91 -0.44 19.53 -7.40
CA THR A 91 0.51 18.43 -7.34
C THR A 91 0.19 17.46 -6.22
N LEU A 92 0.49 16.20 -6.46
CA LEU A 92 0.39 15.14 -5.47
C LEU A 92 1.70 14.37 -5.37
N ALA A 93 2.16 14.21 -4.13
CA ALA A 93 3.25 13.33 -3.75
C ALA A 93 2.88 12.54 -2.48
N ILE A 94 3.72 11.55 -2.16
CA ILE A 94 3.66 10.78 -0.93
C ILE A 94 4.92 11.11 -0.11
N ARG A 95 4.71 11.63 1.09
CA ARG A 95 5.75 11.79 2.11
C ARG A 95 5.77 10.54 2.98
N ASN A 96 6.90 9.85 3.03
CA ASN A 96 7.09 8.60 3.74
C ASN A 96 8.56 8.41 4.17
N ALA A 97 8.92 7.20 4.60
CA ALA A 97 10.27 6.88 5.02
C ALA A 97 10.93 5.90 4.04
N ASP A 98 12.26 5.96 3.96
CA ASP A 98 13.05 4.87 3.38
C ASP A 98 13.33 3.75 4.41
N SER A 99 14.13 2.75 4.02
CA SER A 99 14.48 1.61 4.88
C SER A 99 15.43 1.99 6.02
N GLY A 100 16.00 3.20 6.00
CA GLY A 100 16.80 3.77 7.09
C GLY A 100 16.00 4.67 8.03
N GLY A 101 14.72 4.93 7.73
CA GLY A 101 13.87 5.85 8.49
C GLY A 101 14.08 7.31 8.14
N LYS A 102 14.82 7.60 7.06
CA LYS A 102 14.95 8.97 6.57
C LYS A 102 13.66 9.35 5.84
N GLU A 103 13.12 10.52 6.18
CA GLU A 103 11.99 11.08 5.46
C GLU A 103 12.35 11.29 3.98
N THR A 104 11.43 10.89 3.11
CA THR A 104 11.48 11.10 1.68
C THR A 104 10.11 11.53 1.17
N THR A 105 10.10 12.16 0.00
CA THR A 105 8.88 12.56 -0.70
C THR A 105 9.03 12.11 -2.15
N THR A 106 8.04 11.39 -2.66
CA THR A 106 8.02 11.02 -4.08
C THR A 106 8.01 12.28 -4.95
N THR A 107 8.50 12.19 -6.19
CA THR A 107 8.40 13.30 -7.15
C THR A 107 6.94 13.80 -7.23
N PRO A 108 6.68 15.10 -7.03
CA PRO A 108 5.34 15.67 -7.20
C PRO A 108 4.84 15.47 -8.62
N ILE A 109 3.61 14.99 -8.76
CA ILE A 109 2.98 14.75 -10.05
C ILE A 109 1.82 15.72 -10.22
N GLU A 110 1.85 16.49 -11.30
CA GLU A 110 0.76 17.40 -11.67
C GLU A 110 -0.52 16.63 -12.08
N GLY A 111 -1.67 17.15 -11.67
CA GLY A 111 -2.98 16.60 -12.03
C GLY A 111 -4.10 17.38 -11.37
N SER A 112 -5.29 16.78 -11.34
CA SER A 112 -6.42 17.30 -10.56
C SER A 112 -6.69 16.31 -9.43
N PHE A 113 -6.50 16.75 -8.19
CA PHE A 113 -6.63 15.88 -7.02
C PHE A 113 -7.60 16.49 -6.01
N SER A 114 -8.32 15.63 -5.28
CA SER A 114 -9.21 16.07 -4.21
C SER A 114 -8.87 15.31 -2.94
N VAL A 115 -7.72 15.66 -2.35
CA VAL A 115 -7.24 15.07 -1.10
C VAL A 115 -6.68 16.13 -0.17
N PRO A 116 -7.01 16.11 1.13
CA PRO A 116 -6.33 16.96 2.10
C PRO A 116 -4.86 16.56 2.25
N GLY A 117 -3.95 17.54 2.20
CA GLY A 117 -2.56 17.34 2.56
C GLY A 117 -2.42 16.85 4.01
N GLY A 118 -1.40 16.03 4.27
CA GLY A 118 -1.14 15.42 5.57
C GLY A 118 -2.04 14.22 5.91
N ARG A 119 -2.97 13.84 5.04
CA ARG A 119 -3.83 12.67 5.27
C ARG A 119 -3.12 11.37 4.84
N PRO A 120 -3.18 10.29 5.64
CA PRO A 120 -2.64 8.99 5.25
C PRO A 120 -3.31 8.43 3.99
N GLY A 121 -2.50 7.99 3.04
CA GLY A 121 -2.95 7.59 1.71
C GLY A 121 -1.96 6.70 0.98
N GLY A 122 -2.35 6.29 -0.21
CA GLY A 122 -1.52 5.56 -1.16
C GLY A 122 -1.61 6.16 -2.55
N MET A 123 -0.51 6.15 -3.30
CA MET A 123 -0.45 6.59 -4.70
C MET A 123 0.28 5.56 -5.56
N ALA A 124 -0.37 5.10 -6.64
CA ALA A 124 0.22 4.24 -7.65
C ALA A 124 0.52 5.05 -8.92
N VAL A 125 1.65 4.76 -9.57
CA VAL A 125 2.15 5.54 -10.72
C VAL A 125 2.33 4.66 -11.95
N THR A 126 2.09 5.25 -13.13
CA THR A 126 2.36 4.63 -14.43
C THR A 126 3.86 4.56 -14.70
N GLY A 127 4.28 3.76 -15.69
CA GLY A 127 5.66 3.74 -16.15
C GLY A 127 6.16 5.07 -16.74
N SER A 128 5.24 5.99 -17.08
CA SER A 128 5.54 7.35 -17.53
C SER A 128 5.54 8.39 -16.42
N GLY A 129 5.41 7.99 -15.15
CA GLY A 129 5.43 8.89 -14.00
C GLY A 129 4.15 9.71 -13.81
N LYS A 130 3.01 9.22 -14.31
CA LYS A 130 1.69 9.82 -14.06
C LYS A 130 0.97 9.06 -12.93
N VAL A 131 0.05 9.73 -12.23
CA VAL A 131 -0.79 9.05 -11.23
C VAL A 131 -1.74 8.09 -11.95
N ALA A 132 -1.63 6.80 -11.63
CA ALA A 132 -2.53 5.76 -12.12
C ALA A 132 -3.76 5.61 -11.21
N SER A 133 -3.56 5.78 -9.90
CA SER A 133 -4.60 5.74 -8.88
C SER A 133 -4.08 6.34 -7.58
N TYR A 134 -4.98 6.86 -6.75
CA TYR A 134 -4.69 7.23 -5.37
C TYR A 134 -5.88 6.86 -4.48
N LEU A 135 -5.62 6.62 -3.19
CA LEU A 135 -6.65 6.32 -2.19
C LEU A 135 -6.31 6.93 -0.83
N THR A 136 -7.34 7.27 -0.07
CA THR A 136 -7.21 7.63 1.34
C THR A 136 -7.31 6.38 2.19
N LEU A 137 -6.39 6.20 3.15
CA LEU A 137 -6.43 5.05 4.05
C LEU A 137 -7.55 5.20 5.09
N LYS A 138 -8.16 4.07 5.45
CA LYS A 138 -9.04 3.92 6.61
C LYS A 138 -8.18 3.75 7.87
N SER A 139 -8.74 3.98 9.05
CA SER A 139 -7.97 3.99 10.30
C SER A 139 -8.68 3.28 11.46
N ALA A 140 -7.89 2.66 12.33
CA ALA A 140 -8.32 2.25 13.66
C ALA A 140 -7.42 2.95 14.71
N VAL A 141 -8.04 3.64 15.66
CA VAL A 141 -7.38 4.51 16.64
C VAL A 141 -7.38 3.89 18.03
N GLY A 142 -6.48 4.35 18.91
CA GLY A 142 -6.47 3.96 20.33
C GLY A 142 -6.02 2.52 20.58
N LEU A 143 -5.31 1.91 19.62
CA LEU A 143 -4.77 0.57 19.78
C LEU A 143 -3.61 0.57 20.77
N LYS A 144 -3.47 -0.55 21.49
CA LYS A 144 -2.37 -0.85 22.40
C LYS A 144 -1.35 -1.74 21.72
N ARG A 145 -0.11 -1.79 22.22
CA ARG A 145 0.92 -2.70 21.69
C ARG A 145 0.46 -4.17 21.70
N THR A 146 -0.37 -4.56 22.67
CA THR A 146 -0.93 -5.91 22.78
C THR A 146 -1.86 -6.30 21.63
N ALA A 147 -2.33 -5.34 20.83
CA ALA A 147 -3.08 -5.62 19.60
C ALA A 147 -2.18 -6.21 18.49
N PHE A 148 -0.86 -6.10 18.62
CA PHE A 148 0.11 -6.50 17.60
C PHE A 148 0.74 -7.86 17.96
N ASP A 149 0.70 -8.79 17.02
CA ASP A 149 1.50 -10.00 17.03
C ASP A 149 2.65 -9.83 16.04
N LEU A 150 3.83 -9.48 16.57
CA LEU A 150 5.05 -9.26 15.77
C LEU A 150 5.68 -10.55 15.26
N ALA A 151 5.33 -11.71 15.82
CA ALA A 151 5.80 -12.99 15.30
C ALA A 151 5.01 -13.39 14.04
N LYS A 152 3.72 -13.05 13.99
CA LYS A 152 2.85 -13.30 12.83
C LYS A 152 2.72 -12.10 11.89
N ASN A 153 3.26 -10.95 12.26
CA ASN A 153 3.07 -9.67 11.56
C ASN A 153 1.59 -9.34 11.35
N THR A 154 0.79 -9.39 12.42
CA THR A 154 -0.65 -9.11 12.38
C THR A 154 -1.08 -8.11 13.45
N VAL A 155 -2.18 -7.40 13.21
CA VAL A 155 -2.81 -6.47 14.15
C VAL A 155 -4.28 -6.82 14.32
N ILE A 156 -4.74 -6.91 15.56
CA ILE A 156 -6.15 -7.04 15.90
C ILE A 156 -6.73 -5.63 16.08
N THR A 157 -7.64 -5.26 15.19
CA THR A 157 -8.51 -4.10 15.36
C THR A 157 -9.83 -4.55 16.03
N ALA A 158 -10.78 -3.64 16.25
CA ALA A 158 -12.00 -3.94 17.02
C ALA A 158 -12.72 -5.24 16.61
N ASN A 159 -12.81 -5.56 15.32
CA ASN A 159 -13.52 -6.74 14.82
C ASN A 159 -12.69 -7.64 13.90
N ASP A 160 -11.52 -7.18 13.48
CA ASP A 160 -10.80 -7.75 12.34
C ASP A 160 -9.31 -7.86 12.62
N GLN A 161 -8.73 -8.99 12.23
CA GLN A 161 -7.29 -9.21 12.22
C GLN A 161 -6.74 -8.84 10.84
N TYR A 162 -5.79 -7.90 10.81
CA TYR A 162 -5.11 -7.46 9.61
C TYR A 162 -3.68 -8.01 9.56
N PRO A 163 -3.23 -8.54 8.41
CA PRO A 163 -1.81 -8.68 8.16
C PRO A 163 -1.15 -7.31 8.01
N VAL A 164 0.12 -7.22 8.42
CA VAL A 164 0.94 -6.01 8.27
C VAL A 164 1.78 -6.13 7.02
N TRP A 165 1.71 -5.11 6.17
CA TRP A 165 2.51 -5.05 4.96
C TRP A 165 4.01 -5.01 5.29
N GLU A 166 4.83 -5.74 4.53
CA GLU A 166 6.29 -5.82 4.73
C GLU A 166 7.01 -4.46 4.68
N LYS A 167 6.43 -3.47 4.00
CA LYS A 167 6.95 -2.09 3.89
C LYS A 167 6.06 -1.08 4.62
N VAL A 168 5.35 -1.54 5.67
CA VAL A 168 4.51 -0.67 6.53
C VAL A 168 5.27 0.59 6.93
N GLN A 169 4.64 1.75 6.73
CA GLN A 169 5.22 3.03 7.07
C GLN A 169 4.99 3.32 8.56
N CYS A 170 6.00 3.83 9.27
CA CYS A 170 5.93 4.02 10.72
C CYS A 170 6.32 5.45 11.09
N TYR A 171 5.40 6.21 11.68
CA TYR A 171 5.59 7.62 12.00
C TYR A 171 5.36 7.91 13.48
N ASN A 172 6.25 8.72 14.07
CA ASN A 172 6.09 9.27 15.40
C ASN A 172 5.51 10.68 15.30
N SER A 173 4.24 10.83 15.67
CA SER A 173 3.55 12.12 15.62
C SER A 173 4.04 13.10 16.68
N THR A 174 4.64 12.62 17.77
CA THR A 174 5.13 13.45 18.87
C THR A 174 6.48 14.07 18.55
N THR A 175 7.37 13.35 17.87
CA THR A 175 8.66 13.91 17.43
C THR A 175 8.62 14.48 16.02
N GLY A 176 7.57 14.19 15.25
CA GLY A 176 7.48 14.57 13.84
C GLY A 176 8.45 13.81 12.94
N SER A 177 8.83 12.58 13.32
CA SER A 177 9.89 11.81 12.65
C SER A 177 9.42 10.43 12.23
N TRP A 178 10.05 9.87 11.21
CA TRP A 178 9.79 8.51 10.76
C TRP A 178 10.72 7.50 11.42
N TYR A 179 10.24 6.27 11.52
CA TYR A 179 11.08 5.09 11.69
C TYR A 179 11.35 4.45 10.31
N PRO A 180 12.33 3.54 10.18
CA PRO A 180 12.44 2.67 9.01
C PRO A 180 11.10 2.09 8.58
N TYR A 181 10.84 1.94 7.29
CA TYR A 181 9.67 1.14 6.90
C TYR A 181 9.86 -0.34 7.27
N GLY A 182 8.74 -1.05 7.36
CA GLY A 182 8.70 -2.49 7.59
C GLY A 182 8.80 -2.89 9.05
N TYR A 183 9.00 -4.19 9.29
CA TYR A 183 8.82 -4.80 10.62
C TYR A 183 9.81 -4.28 11.67
N THR A 184 11.02 -3.88 11.26
CA THR A 184 12.00 -3.26 12.17
C THR A 184 11.50 -1.92 12.71
N GLY A 185 11.03 -1.02 11.84
CA GLY A 185 10.52 0.27 12.30
C GLY A 185 9.16 0.16 12.97
N LEU A 186 8.35 -0.85 12.61
CA LEU A 186 7.14 -1.18 13.38
C LEU A 186 7.49 -1.52 14.83
N ALA A 187 8.48 -2.40 15.06
CA ALA A 187 8.91 -2.75 16.41
C ALA A 187 9.43 -1.54 17.19
N GLN A 188 10.16 -0.63 16.53
CA GLN A 188 10.63 0.63 17.13
C GLN A 188 9.47 1.56 17.48
N ALA A 189 8.50 1.74 16.57
CA ALA A 189 7.31 2.56 16.81
C ALA A 189 6.50 2.04 18.00
N LEU A 190 6.27 0.73 18.08
CA LEU A 190 5.53 0.10 19.17
C LEU A 190 6.26 0.12 20.52
N ALA A 191 7.58 0.35 20.52
CA ALA A 191 8.35 0.54 21.74
C ALA A 191 8.19 1.96 22.32
N PHE A 192 7.78 2.93 21.50
CA PHE A 192 7.65 4.34 21.91
C PHE A 192 6.36 4.61 22.70
N SER A 193 5.22 4.06 22.28
CA SER A 193 3.92 4.40 22.87
C SER A 193 2.89 3.28 22.80
N ASP A 194 1.96 3.32 23.76
CA ASP A 194 0.74 2.52 23.83
C ASP A 194 -0.51 3.29 23.33
N ASN A 195 -0.33 4.41 22.65
CA ASN A 195 -1.39 5.08 21.90
C ASN A 195 -1.06 5.01 20.42
N ILE A 196 -1.68 4.05 19.73
CA ILE A 196 -1.32 3.71 18.35
C ILE A 196 -2.55 3.85 17.45
N THR A 197 -2.34 4.49 16.30
CA THR A 197 -3.29 4.48 15.18
C THR A 197 -2.70 3.66 14.05
N VAL A 198 -3.47 2.73 13.50
CA VAL A 198 -3.10 2.00 12.29
C VAL A 198 -3.98 2.44 11.12
N TYR A 199 -3.40 2.38 9.93
CA TYR A 199 -4.06 2.74 8.68
C TYR A 199 -3.99 1.60 7.69
N PHE A 200 -5.12 1.30 7.05
CA PHE A 200 -5.30 0.19 6.12
C PHE A 200 -6.08 0.62 4.89
N ASP A 201 -5.83 -0.06 3.77
CA ASP A 201 -6.32 0.35 2.45
C ASP A 201 -7.72 -0.19 2.13
N ARG A 202 -8.06 -1.39 2.60
CA ARG A 202 -9.38 -2.04 2.42
C ARG A 202 -9.66 -3.04 3.54
N ALA A 203 -10.81 -3.70 3.55
CA ALA A 203 -11.10 -4.72 4.57
C ALA A 203 -10.20 -5.96 4.40
N PRO A 204 -9.89 -6.75 5.45
CA PRO A 204 -9.04 -7.93 5.31
C PRO A 204 -9.61 -8.96 4.34
N GLN A 205 -10.94 -9.10 4.31
CA GLN A 205 -11.66 -10.01 3.41
C GLN A 205 -11.53 -9.61 1.93
N GLU A 206 -11.12 -8.37 1.67
CA GLU A 206 -10.86 -7.81 0.33
C GLU A 206 -9.36 -7.76 -0.01
N GLY A 207 -8.50 -8.29 0.86
CA GLY A 207 -7.04 -8.28 0.68
C GLY A 207 -6.29 -7.23 1.49
N GLY A 208 -6.98 -6.49 2.36
CA GLY A 208 -6.42 -5.35 3.08
C GLY A 208 -5.29 -5.69 4.03
N LYS A 209 -4.30 -4.80 4.07
CA LYS A 209 -3.14 -4.87 4.97
C LYS A 209 -3.02 -3.58 5.78
N ILE A 210 -2.37 -3.63 6.93
CA ILE A 210 -1.89 -2.40 7.58
C ILE A 210 -0.77 -1.82 6.73
N ARG A 211 -0.98 -0.59 6.25
CA ARG A 211 -0.07 0.15 5.36
C ARG A 211 0.77 1.17 6.10
N MET A 212 0.22 1.71 7.20
CA MET A 212 0.91 2.71 8.00
C MET A 212 0.51 2.63 9.47
N VAL A 213 1.45 2.96 10.35
CA VAL A 213 1.29 3.04 11.81
C VAL A 213 1.76 4.41 12.27
N VAL A 214 0.95 5.05 13.12
CA VAL A 214 1.27 6.34 13.76
C VAL A 214 1.21 6.16 15.27
N VAL A 215 2.27 6.61 15.95
CA VAL A 215 2.38 6.58 17.41
C VAL A 215 2.44 8.00 17.98
N TYR A 216 1.93 8.16 19.20
CA TYR A 216 1.76 9.46 19.89
C TYR A 216 2.36 9.39 21.28
#